data_AF-A0A3M1JG14-F1
#
_entry.id   AF-A0A3M1JG14-F1
#
_cell.length_a   1.000
_cell.length_b   1.000
_cell.length_c   1.000
_cell.angle_alpha   90.00
_cell.angle_beta   90.00
_cell.angle_gamma   90.00
#
_symmetry.space_group_name_H-M   'P 1'
#
loop_
_entity.id
_entity.type
_entity.pdbx_description
1 polymer ?
#
loop_
_entity_poly.entity_id
_entity_poly.type
_entity_poly.pdbx_seq_one_letter_code
_entity_poly.pdbx_strand_id
1 'polypeptide(L)'
;MGGAIGAFILVANLEWYGIFLLIPHIINFIMDTWTIAIRRIPDVKYGSVRDDGTVMAPPTMKYKSLKFWIVSKFRLTENQAVHWLYVPTVLFGLAGLFLF
;
A
#
# COMPACT_ATOMS: atom_id res chain seq x y z
N MET A 1 -13.70 5.53 -5.60
CA MET A 1 -13.17 5.76 -4.23
C MET A 1 -12.19 6.94 -4.20
N GLY A 2 -11.01 6.85 -4.82
CA GLY A 2 -9.98 7.91 -4.72
C GLY A 2 -10.46 9.33 -5.11
N GLY A 3 -11.17 9.48 -6.23
CA GLY A 3 -11.70 10.79 -6.64
C GLY A 3 -12.73 11.40 -5.68
N ALA A 4 -13.54 10.58 -5.00
CA ALA A 4 -14.49 11.06 -4.00
C ALA A 4 -13.78 11.55 -2.74
N ILE A 5 -12.74 10.83 -2.31
CA ILE A 5 -11.90 11.22 -1.16
C ILE A 5 -11.18 12.54 -1.47
N GLY A 6 -10.60 12.67 -2.67
CA GLY A 6 -9.95 13.91 -3.11
C GLY A 6 -10.91 15.11 -3.19
N ALA A 7 -12.11 14.91 -3.73
CA ALA A 7 -13.13 15.97 -3.78
C ALA A 7 -13.58 16.38 -2.37
N PHE A 8 -13.77 15.42 -1.46
CA PHE A 8 -14.13 15.71 -0.07
C PHE A 8 -13.05 16.51 0.66
N ILE A 9 -11.77 16.15 0.49
CA ILE A 9 -10.64 16.87 1.07
C ILE A 9 -10.62 18.34 0.63
N LEU A 10 -10.85 18.59 -0.66
CA LEU A 10 -10.89 19.95 -1.23
C LEU A 10 -12.07 20.76 -0.68
N VAL A 11 -13.28 20.21 -0.69
CA VAL A 11 -14.48 20.89 -0.19
C VAL A 11 -14.37 21.19 1.31
N ALA A 12 -13.77 20.28 2.08
CA ALA A 12 -13.58 20.45 3.52
C ALA A 12 -12.40 21.36 3.88
N ASN A 13 -11.65 21.91 2.91
CA ASN A 13 -10.40 22.67 3.13
C ASN A 13 -9.35 21.89 3.96
N LEU A 14 -9.35 20.56 3.87
CA LEU A 14 -8.47 19.66 4.63
C LEU A 14 -7.24 19.25 3.80
N GLU A 15 -6.74 20.11 2.92
CA GLU A 15 -5.73 19.76 1.92
C GLU A 15 -4.46 19.14 2.54
N TRP A 16 -3.95 19.78 3.60
CA TRP A 16 -2.76 19.31 4.32
C TRP A 16 -2.99 17.98 5.05
N TYR A 17 -4.14 17.83 5.71
CA TYR A 17 -4.54 16.58 6.35
C TYR A 17 -4.73 15.45 5.32
N GLY A 18 -5.33 15.76 4.18
CA GLY A 18 -5.57 14.81 3.09
C GLY A 18 -4.28 14.29 2.49
N ILE A 19 -3.31 15.17 2.22
CA ILE A 19 -1.98 14.76 1.75
C ILE A 19 -1.31 13.86 2.80
N PHE A 20 -1.38 14.22 4.08
CA PHE A 20 -0.80 13.42 5.16
C PHE A 20 -1.43 12.03 5.28
N LEU A 21 -2.76 11.94 5.24
CA LEU A 21 -3.52 10.69 5.22
C LEU A 21 -3.13 9.80 4.04
N LEU A 22 -2.82 10.40 2.89
CA LEU A 22 -2.49 9.70 1.66
C LEU A 22 -1.04 9.23 1.59
N ILE A 23 -0.15 9.63 2.50
CA ILE A 23 1.27 9.21 2.53
C ILE A 23 1.48 7.70 2.31
N PRO A 24 0.85 6.79 3.08
CA PRO A 24 1.03 5.34 2.87
C PRO A 24 0.59 4.89 1.46
N HIS A 25 -0.42 5.53 0.88
CA HIS A 25 -0.89 5.25 -0.48
C HIS A 25 0.08 5.82 -1.55
N ILE A 26 0.64 7.01 -1.31
CA ILE A 26 1.64 7.62 -2.18
C ILE A 26 2.90 6.75 -2.21
N ILE A 27 3.37 6.26 -1.06
CA ILE A 27 4.51 5.34 -1.00
C ILE A 27 4.23 4.08 -1.82
N ASN A 28 3.05 3.48 -1.66
CA ASN A 28 2.67 2.29 -2.42
C ASN A 28 2.62 2.57 -3.94
N PHE A 29 2.17 3.76 -4.34
CA PHE A 29 2.18 4.19 -5.75
C PHE A 29 3.60 4.39 -6.30
N ILE A 30 4.51 4.97 -5.50
CA ILE A 30 5.93 5.14 -5.89
C ILE A 30 6.59 3.77 -6.07
N MET A 31 6.35 2.82 -5.17
CA MET A 31 6.86 1.45 -5.28
C MET A 31 6.40 0.76 -6.57
N ASP A 32 5.12 0.94 -6.91
CA ASP A 32 4.53 0.35 -8.12
C ASP A 32 5.11 0.98 -9.39
N THR A 33 5.17 2.31 -9.42
CA THR A 33 5.76 3.08 -10.52
C THR A 33 7.23 2.73 -10.73
N TRP A 34 7.99 2.56 -9.67
CA TRP A 34 9.39 2.18 -9.77
C TRP A 34 9.58 0.76 -10.34
N THR A 35 8.68 -0.16 -10.00
CA THR A 35 8.78 -1.54 -10.49
C THR A 35 8.30 -1.68 -11.94
N ILE A 36 7.20 -1.01 -12.32
CA ILE A 36 6.62 -1.10 -13.65
C ILE A 36 7.28 -0.12 -14.61
N ALA A 37 7.36 1.17 -14.27
CA ALA A 37 7.81 2.20 -15.20
C ALA A 37 9.35 2.26 -15.30
N ILE A 38 10.05 2.16 -14.17
CA ILE A 38 11.52 2.28 -14.14
C ILE A 38 12.18 0.94 -14.46
N ARG A 39 11.80 -0.14 -13.76
CA ARG A 39 12.38 -1.47 -14.00
C ARG A 39 11.77 -2.23 -15.18
N ARG A 40 10.70 -1.71 -15.81
CA ARG A 40 10.02 -2.30 -16.98
C ARG A 40 9.67 -3.78 -16.81
N ILE A 41 9.32 -4.18 -15.59
CA ILE A 41 8.97 -5.57 -15.30
C ILE A 41 7.50 -5.77 -15.69
N PRO A 42 7.17 -6.82 -16.48
CA PRO A 42 5.80 -7.08 -16.91
C PRO A 42 4.90 -7.32 -15.70
N ASP A 43 3.78 -6.59 -15.64
CA ASP A 43 2.91 -6.59 -14.47
C ASP A 43 2.27 -7.95 -14.21
N VAL A 44 2.57 -8.54 -13.05
CA VAL A 44 1.94 -9.78 -12.56
C VAL A 44 1.09 -9.41 -11.36
N LYS A 45 -0.23 -9.43 -11.56
CA LYS A 45 -1.22 -9.00 -10.55
C LYS A 45 -1.35 -9.97 -9.36
N TYR A 46 -1.14 -11.26 -9.58
CA TYR A 46 -1.43 -12.29 -8.58
C TYR A 46 -0.18 -13.07 -8.17
N GLY A 47 0.00 -13.20 -6.86
CA GLY A 47 0.95 -14.15 -6.27
C GLY A 47 0.34 -15.55 -6.18
N SER A 48 1.18 -16.55 -5.91
CA SER A 48 0.72 -17.91 -5.59
C SER A 48 0.54 -18.07 -4.09
N VAL A 49 -0.23 -19.08 -3.68
CA VAL A 49 -0.30 -19.51 -2.28
C VAL A 49 0.64 -20.70 -2.11
N ARG A 50 1.37 -20.74 -0.99
CA ARG A 50 2.23 -21.87 -0.62
C ARG A 50 1.43 -22.99 0.03
N ASP A 51 2.03 -24.18 0.07
CA ASP A 51 1.45 -25.35 0.75
C ASP A 51 1.20 -25.11 2.26
N ASP A 52 1.92 -24.16 2.86
CA ASP A 52 1.77 -23.73 4.26
C ASP A 52 0.65 -22.68 4.47
N GLY A 53 -0.12 -22.34 3.42
CA GLY A 53 -1.20 -21.34 3.47
C GLY A 53 -0.71 -19.89 3.50
N THR A 54 0.60 -19.65 3.36
CA THR A 54 1.16 -18.29 3.25
C THR A 54 1.14 -17.78 1.81
N VAL A 55 1.02 -16.47 1.65
CA VAL A 55 1.03 -15.86 0.31
C VAL A 55 2.47 -15.80 -0.19
N MET A 56 2.70 -16.01 -1.48
CA MET A 56 4.00 -15.84 -2.13
C MET A 56 3.90 -14.69 -3.14
N ALA A 57 4.74 -13.68 -2.96
CA ALA A 57 4.91 -12.63 -3.95
C ALA A 57 5.55 -13.19 -5.23
N PRO A 58 5.14 -12.76 -6.44
CA PRO A 58 5.82 -13.13 -7.67
C PRO A 58 7.32 -12.76 -7.59
N PRO A 59 8.25 -13.60 -8.08
CA PRO A 59 9.69 -13.39 -7.92
C PRO A 59 10.17 -12.03 -8.44
N THR A 60 9.52 -11.53 -9.49
CA THR A 60 9.82 -10.27 -10.17
C THR A 60 9.11 -9.05 -9.55
N MET A 61 8.12 -9.26 -8.67
CA MET A 61 7.24 -8.21 -8.11
C MET A 61 7.39 -8.02 -6.60
N LYS A 62 8.45 -8.56 -6.00
CA LYS A 62 8.73 -8.44 -4.55
C LYS A 62 8.74 -6.99 -4.03
N TYR A 63 9.10 -6.03 -4.89
CA TYR A 63 9.20 -4.60 -4.53
C TYR A 63 8.05 -3.74 -5.08
N LYS A 64 7.06 -4.35 -5.74
CA LYS A 64 5.96 -3.62 -6.40
C LYS A 64 5.05 -2.92 -5.40
N SER A 65 4.79 -3.56 -4.27
CA SER A 65 3.88 -3.03 -3.26
C SER A 65 4.37 -3.38 -1.86
N LEU A 66 3.91 -2.61 -0.88
CA LEU A 66 4.22 -2.89 0.51
C LEU A 66 3.70 -4.29 0.92
N LYS A 67 2.57 -4.74 0.34
CA LYS A 67 2.03 -6.12 0.51
C LYS A 67 3.08 -7.16 0.09
N PHE A 68 3.58 -7.06 -1.15
CA PHE A 68 4.52 -8.05 -1.68
C PHE A 68 5.89 -7.99 -1.02
N TRP A 69 6.31 -6.80 -0.59
CA TRP A 69 7.56 -6.65 0.15
C TRP A 69 7.49 -7.33 1.52
N ILE A 70 6.42 -7.09 2.27
CA ILE A 70 6.18 -7.68 3.58
C ILE A 70 6.06 -9.21 3.48
N VAL A 71 5.25 -9.71 2.54
CA VAL A 71 5.04 -11.15 2.32
C VAL A 71 6.28 -11.86 1.78
N SER A 72 7.12 -11.17 1.00
CA SER A 72 8.39 -11.73 0.54
C SER A 72 9.43 -11.83 1.66
N LYS A 73 9.38 -10.94 2.65
CA LYS A 73 10.35 -10.89 3.76
C LYS A 73 9.90 -11.75 4.94
N PHE A 74 8.59 -11.78 5.21
CA PHE A 74 7.96 -12.54 6.27
C PHE A 74 6.93 -13.48 5.66
N ARG A 75 7.03 -14.78 5.96
CA ARG A 75 6.06 -15.79 5.50
C ARG A 75 4.71 -15.54 6.20
N LEU A 76 3.84 -14.76 5.56
CA LEU A 76 2.60 -14.28 6.15
C LEU A 76 1.40 -14.83 5.39
N THR A 77 0.35 -15.13 6.15
CA THR A 77 -0.97 -15.42 5.60
C THR A 77 -1.60 -14.14 5.04
N GLU A 78 -2.60 -14.29 4.17
CA GLU A 78 -3.27 -13.13 3.57
C GLU A 78 -3.89 -12.21 4.63
N ASN A 79 -4.56 -12.79 5.63
CA ASN A 79 -5.15 -12.04 6.73
C ASN A 79 -4.09 -11.23 7.50
N GLN A 80 -2.95 -11.83 7.82
CA GLN A 80 -1.89 -11.12 8.52
C GLN A 80 -1.30 -9.99 7.66
N ALA A 81 -1.05 -10.24 6.38
CA ALA A 81 -0.53 -9.23 5.47
C ALA A 81 -1.48 -8.02 5.35
N VAL A 82 -2.79 -8.26 5.33
CA VAL A 82 -3.80 -7.20 5.34
C VAL A 82 -3.73 -6.38 6.62
N HIS A 83 -3.66 -7.01 7.80
CA HIS A 83 -3.54 -6.28 9.07
C HIS A 83 -2.28 -5.41 9.10
N TRP A 84 -1.14 -5.93 8.63
CA TRP A 84 0.10 -5.16 8.55
C TRP A 84 0.02 -3.94 7.62
N LEU A 85 -0.83 -3.97 6.59
CA LEU A 85 -1.07 -2.83 5.71
C LEU A 85 -2.00 -1.78 6.33
N TYR A 86 -2.96 -2.21 7.14
CA TYR A 86 -3.89 -1.29 7.82
C TYR A 86 -3.22 -0.52 8.97
N VAL A 87 -2.27 -1.13 9.69
CA VAL A 87 -1.55 -0.47 10.80
C VAL A 87 -0.98 0.90 10.41
N PRO A 88 -0.15 1.05 9.37
CA PRO A 88 0.37 2.36 8.98
C PRO A 88 -0.74 3.30 8.51
N THR A 89 -1.75 2.82 7.80
CA THR A 89 -2.87 3.68 7.37
C THR A 89 -3.65 4.25 8.55
N VAL A 90 -3.93 3.43 9.57
CA VAL A 90 -4.61 3.87 10.79
C VAL A 90 -3.72 4.82 11.59
N LEU A 91 -2.43 4.54 11.70
CA LEU A 91 -1.49 5.41 12.40
C LEU A 91 -1.39 6.80 11.75
N PHE A 92 -1.26 6.87 10.42
CA PHE A 92 -1.23 8.16 9.72
C PHE A 92 -2.59 8.88 9.76
N GLY A 93 -3.70 8.15 9.73
CA GLY A 93 -5.03 8.74 9.90
C GLY A 93 -5.22 9.35 11.29
N LEU A 94 -4.87 8.61 12.34
CA LEU A 94 -4.94 9.11 13.71
C LEU A 94 -3.95 10.25 13.96
N ALA A 95 -2.70 10.11 13.51
CA ALA A 95 -1.70 11.16 13.66
C ALA A 95 -2.12 12.45 12.92
N GLY A 96 -2.73 12.31 11.73
CA GLY A 96 -3.27 13.46 11.01
C GLY A 96 -4.32 14.22 11.81
N LEU A 97 -5.22 13.52 12.52
CA LEU A 97 -6.28 14.12 13.35
C LEU A 97 -5.74 14.89 14.56
N PHE A 98 -4.55 14.53 15.05
CA PHE A 98 -3.92 15.24 16.17
C PHE A 98 -3.02 16.40 15.71
N LEU A 99 -2.59 16.42 14.45
CA LEU A 99 -1.68 17.42 13.88
C LEU A 99 -2.41 18.56 13.15
N PHE A 100 -3.62 18.34 12.66
CA PHE A 100 -4.43 19.27 11.86
C PHE A 100 -5.86 19.32 12.37
#